data_AF-A0A4Y2LWI1-F1
#
_entry.id   AF-A0A4Y2LWI1-F1
#
_cell.length_a   1.000
_cell.length_b   1.000
_cell.length_c   1.000
_cell.angle_alpha   90.00
_cell.angle_beta   90.00
_cell.angle_gamma   90.00
#
_symmetry.space_group_name_H-M   'P 1'
#
loop_
_entity.id
_entity.type
_entity.pdbx_description
1 polymer ?
#
loop_
_entity_poly.entity_id
_entity_poly.type
_entity_poly.pdbx_seq_one_letter_code
_entity_poly.pdbx_strand_id
1 'polypeptide(L)'
;KSITEVMPLNQETISHIYQIIEYLGREINICREGLFRKTGSLARQNELKTLLRIGENIDFNSGLYTVHDCASVLKSFLSELQEPLLSEAHYSAHCQIADMMKDDMLPSQKQSVFERQLKATKLLLLLLPVDNYCLLKYLLLLLNQIQHCQEQNKMTSENLATLFAPHIICPRKMTPEVLKQSFSRMAKCIAFLINNAISLFEPPKELVQDVLIYLKEMKYEGILQSSDKESPVKTLVTFCERTNMEVSAPANYTNKALAELYAYVESLPNSTKKRKLIKKLQEENTEVSTEKVKKHVRSRSVGNAIKRHLLKNSHKKKDELDYRHSAYDMALSVSKSIETTSFKSKSYDALDLEVKEPSKFAEIKKSILRSSRKKMPKLEKPDG
;
A
#
# COMPACT_ATOMS: atom_id res chain seq x y z
N LYS A 1 35.99 -14.91 -2.51
CA LYS A 1 34.76 -14.31 -1.93
C LYS A 1 34.49 -13.03 -2.70
N SER A 2 33.72 -13.12 -3.78
CA SER A 2 33.34 -11.96 -4.59
C SER A 2 32.47 -11.06 -3.73
N ILE A 3 32.91 -9.83 -3.51
CA ILE A 3 32.10 -8.80 -2.86
C ILE A 3 30.96 -8.55 -3.84
N THR A 4 29.78 -9.11 -3.55
CA THR A 4 28.54 -8.71 -4.22
C THR A 4 28.31 -7.27 -3.80
N GLU A 5 28.87 -6.32 -4.57
CA GLU A 5 28.52 -4.91 -4.47
C GLU A 5 27.01 -4.83 -4.66
N VAL A 6 26.32 -4.72 -3.53
CA VAL A 6 24.89 -4.44 -3.48
C VAL A 6 24.67 -3.18 -4.29
N MET A 7 23.86 -3.24 -5.35
CA MET A 7 23.51 -2.05 -6.12
C MET A 7 22.84 -1.05 -5.17
N PRO A 8 23.43 0.13 -4.93
CA PRO A 8 22.75 1.15 -4.17
C PRO A 8 21.50 1.56 -4.94
N LEU A 9 20.36 1.69 -4.24
CA LEU A 9 19.11 2.23 -4.79
C LEU A 9 19.29 3.75 -5.03
N ASN A 10 20.14 4.11 -5.98
CA ASN A 10 20.27 5.49 -6.42
C ASN A 10 19.05 5.83 -7.29
N GLN A 11 18.57 7.08 -7.19
CA GLN A 11 17.39 7.55 -7.91
C GLN A 11 17.53 7.40 -9.43
N GLU A 12 18.76 7.50 -9.95
CA GLU A 12 19.10 7.26 -11.35
C GLU A 12 18.93 5.79 -11.74
N THR A 13 19.40 4.86 -10.92
CA THR A 13 19.20 3.41 -11.13
C THR A 13 17.72 3.09 -11.21
N ILE A 14 16.91 3.62 -10.29
CA ILE A 14 15.46 3.41 -10.26
C ILE A 14 14.80 3.94 -11.54
N SER A 15 15.22 5.12 -12.02
CA SER A 15 14.73 5.68 -13.29
C SER A 15 15.00 4.75 -14.48
N HIS A 16 16.22 4.21 -14.59
CA HIS A 16 16.53 3.29 -15.69
C HIS A 16 15.80 1.95 -15.57
N ILE A 17 15.54 1.46 -14.35
CA ILE A 17 14.70 0.27 -14.16
C ILE A 17 13.28 0.51 -14.66
N TYR A 18 12.72 1.70 -14.46
CA TYR A 18 11.43 2.06 -15.05
C TYR A 18 11.48 2.11 -16.58
N GLN A 19 12.56 2.60 -17.18
CA GLN A 19 12.74 2.56 -18.64
C GLN A 19 12.79 1.12 -19.17
N ILE A 20 13.44 0.20 -18.46
CA ILE A 20 13.43 -1.22 -18.80
C ILE A 20 12.01 -1.79 -18.73
N ILE A 21 11.27 -1.49 -17.67
CA ILE A 21 9.88 -1.93 -17.52
C ILE A 21 9.02 -1.40 -18.67
N GLU A 22 9.15 -0.12 -19.02
CA GLU A 22 8.42 0.51 -20.12
C GLU A 22 8.78 -0.12 -21.48
N TYR A 23 10.07 -0.35 -21.73
CA TYR A 23 10.52 -1.03 -22.94
C TYR A 23 9.94 -2.44 -23.05
N LEU A 24 9.98 -3.22 -21.96
CA LEU A 24 9.40 -4.56 -21.92
C LEU A 24 7.88 -4.55 -22.08
N GLY A 25 7.19 -3.51 -21.59
CA GLY A 25 5.74 -3.34 -21.64
C GLY A 25 5.16 -2.96 -23.00
N ARG A 26 6.00 -2.73 -24.02
CA ARG A 26 5.53 -2.46 -25.38
C ARG A 26 4.87 -3.71 -25.97
N GLU A 27 3.80 -3.52 -26.76
CA GLU A 27 2.99 -4.61 -27.33
C GLU A 27 3.82 -5.66 -28.09
N ILE A 28 4.79 -5.21 -28.89
CA ILE A 28 5.68 -6.09 -29.67
C ILE A 28 6.59 -6.94 -28.77
N ASN A 29 6.90 -6.44 -27.57
CA ASN A 29 7.86 -7.04 -26.65
C ASN A 29 7.17 -8.01 -25.67
N ILE A 30 5.99 -7.65 -25.15
CA ILE A 30 5.21 -8.53 -24.26
C ILE A 30 4.79 -9.83 -24.96
N CYS A 31 4.60 -9.83 -26.28
CA CYS A 31 4.26 -11.01 -27.06
C CYS A 31 5.45 -11.94 -27.38
N ARG A 32 6.69 -11.58 -27.01
CA ARG A 32 7.89 -12.37 -27.33
C ARG A 32 7.95 -13.67 -26.55
N GLU A 33 8.12 -14.78 -27.26
CA GLU A 33 8.12 -16.13 -26.71
C GLU A 33 9.15 -16.33 -25.61
N GLY A 34 8.68 -16.83 -24.46
CA GLY A 34 9.52 -17.16 -23.31
C GLY A 34 10.11 -15.94 -22.61
N LEU A 35 9.45 -14.78 -22.66
CA LEU A 35 9.87 -13.60 -21.90
C LEU A 35 10.04 -13.93 -20.41
N PHE A 36 11.11 -13.45 -19.79
CA PHE A 36 11.61 -13.83 -18.44
C PHE A 36 12.05 -15.28 -18.24
N ARG A 37 11.71 -16.23 -19.11
CA ARG A 37 12.19 -17.61 -19.06
C ARG A 37 13.49 -17.79 -19.85
N LYS A 38 13.50 -17.36 -21.11
CA LYS A 38 14.68 -17.37 -21.98
C LYS A 38 15.66 -16.28 -21.53
N THR A 39 16.94 -16.61 -21.51
CA THR A 39 18.02 -15.69 -21.17
C THR A 39 18.70 -15.17 -22.43
N GLY A 40 19.04 -13.88 -22.43
CA GLY A 40 19.81 -13.27 -23.51
C GLY A 40 21.32 -13.54 -23.41
N SER A 41 22.11 -12.72 -24.10
CA SER A 41 23.58 -12.77 -24.05
C SER A 41 24.07 -12.26 -22.70
N LEU A 42 24.89 -13.07 -22.01
CA LEU A 42 25.47 -12.69 -20.72
C LEU A 42 26.39 -11.46 -20.86
N ALA A 43 27.12 -11.35 -21.98
CA ALA A 43 27.99 -10.20 -22.25
C ALA A 43 27.18 -8.90 -22.32
N ARG A 44 26.09 -8.88 -23.11
CA ARG A 44 25.21 -7.71 -23.22
C ARG A 44 24.49 -7.39 -21.92
N GLN A 45 24.11 -8.40 -21.14
CA GLN A 45 23.51 -8.20 -19.81
C GLN A 45 24.48 -7.50 -18.85
N ASN A 46 25.75 -7.92 -18.83
CA ASN A 46 26.77 -7.32 -17.97
C ASN A 46 27.12 -5.89 -18.41
N GLU A 47 27.20 -5.65 -19.72
CA GLU A 47 27.35 -4.32 -20.29
C GLU A 47 26.18 -3.42 -19.89
N LEU A 48 24.94 -3.86 -20.11
CA LEU A 48 23.73 -3.13 -19.74
C LEU A 48 23.70 -2.80 -18.24
N LYS A 49 24.02 -3.77 -17.36
CA LYS A 49 24.15 -3.52 -15.92
C LYS A 49 25.19 -2.46 -15.58
N THR A 50 26.30 -2.43 -16.31
CA THR A 50 27.37 -1.45 -16.08
C THR A 50 26.90 -0.05 -16.48
N LEU A 51 26.22 0.08 -17.62
CA LEU A 51 25.62 1.35 -18.05
C LEU A 51 24.58 1.85 -17.04
N LEU A 52 23.73 0.96 -16.52
CA LEU A 52 22.76 1.29 -15.47
C LEU A 52 23.41 1.79 -14.17
N ARG A 53 24.59 1.25 -13.81
CA ARG A 53 25.34 1.65 -12.61
C ARG A 53 25.99 3.01 -12.76
N ILE A 54 26.51 3.32 -13.95
CA ILE A 54 27.16 4.60 -14.25
C ILE A 54 26.13 5.70 -14.50
N GLY A 55 24.87 5.31 -14.77
CA GLY A 55 23.78 6.26 -15.03
C GLY A 55 23.78 6.78 -16.47
N GLU A 56 24.38 6.04 -17.41
CA GLU A 56 24.38 6.43 -18.81
C GLU A 56 22.99 6.25 -19.45
N ASN A 57 22.64 7.15 -20.36
CA ASN A 57 21.39 7.05 -21.11
C ASN A 57 21.44 5.87 -22.09
N ILE A 58 20.56 4.90 -21.90
CA ILE A 58 20.47 3.71 -22.75
C ILE A 58 19.37 3.91 -23.79
N ASP A 59 19.71 3.79 -25.07
CA ASP A 59 18.72 3.75 -26.15
C ASP A 59 18.24 2.32 -26.40
N PHE A 60 17.09 1.96 -25.82
CA PHE A 60 16.44 0.68 -26.04
C PHE A 60 15.83 0.50 -27.45
N ASN A 61 15.78 1.55 -28.28
CA ASN A 61 15.28 1.46 -29.66
C ASN A 61 16.38 1.13 -30.68
N SER A 62 17.65 1.25 -30.29
CA SER A 62 18.81 0.99 -31.15
C SER A 62 18.93 -0.45 -31.66
N GLY A 63 18.21 -1.40 -31.04
CA GLY A 63 18.32 -2.83 -31.32
C GLY A 63 19.55 -3.50 -30.72
N LEU A 64 20.39 -2.76 -29.99
CA LEU A 64 21.60 -3.29 -29.33
C LEU A 64 21.27 -4.34 -28.26
N TYR A 65 20.20 -4.11 -27.48
CA TYR A 65 19.75 -5.00 -26.42
C TYR A 65 18.44 -5.68 -26.79
N THR A 66 18.38 -7.00 -26.58
CA THR A 66 17.15 -7.77 -26.82
C THR A 66 16.21 -7.68 -25.61
N VAL A 67 14.94 -8.05 -25.82
CA VAL A 67 13.96 -8.19 -24.72
C VAL A 67 14.42 -9.18 -23.65
N HIS A 68 15.14 -10.24 -24.04
CA HIS A 68 15.65 -11.25 -23.10
C HIS A 68 16.84 -10.73 -22.30
N ASP A 69 17.66 -9.85 -22.87
CA ASP A 69 18.74 -9.18 -22.13
C ASP A 69 18.12 -8.27 -21.05
N CYS A 70 17.16 -7.42 -21.43
CA CYS A 70 16.47 -6.50 -20.53
C CYS A 70 15.71 -7.24 -19.42
N ALA A 71 15.01 -8.32 -19.77
CA ALA A 71 14.28 -9.16 -18.82
C ALA A 71 15.20 -9.81 -17.78
N SER A 72 16.36 -10.32 -18.21
CA SER A 72 17.36 -10.87 -17.30
C SER A 72 17.95 -9.82 -16.38
N VAL A 73 18.26 -8.63 -16.90
CA VAL A 73 18.78 -7.52 -16.09
C VAL A 73 17.77 -7.07 -15.04
N LEU A 74 16.47 -6.96 -15.39
CA LEU A 74 15.41 -6.64 -14.44
C LEU A 74 15.31 -7.69 -13.31
N LYS A 75 15.33 -8.98 -13.64
CA LYS A 75 15.34 -10.06 -12.61
C LYS A 75 16.57 -9.96 -11.72
N SER A 76 17.73 -9.71 -12.31
CA SER A 76 18.98 -9.61 -11.55
C SER A 76 18.96 -8.42 -10.60
N PHE A 77 18.46 -7.26 -11.05
CA PHE A 77 18.29 -6.09 -10.20
C PHE A 77 17.44 -6.42 -8.98
N LEU A 78 16.28 -7.07 -9.15
CA LEU A 78 15.41 -7.49 -8.05
C LEU A 78 16.09 -8.50 -7.10
N SER A 79 16.96 -9.36 -7.62
CA SER A 79 17.72 -10.33 -6.81
C SER A 79 18.87 -9.70 -6.03
N GLU A 80 19.44 -8.61 -6.54
CA GLU A 80 20.57 -7.88 -5.94
C GLU A 80 20.11 -6.90 -4.85
N LEU A 81 18.80 -6.69 -4.69
CA LEU A 81 18.23 -5.88 -3.59
C LEU A 81 18.58 -6.48 -2.22
N GLN A 82 18.97 -5.61 -1.28
CA GLN A 82 19.28 -5.97 0.11
C GLN A 82 18.14 -6.73 0.78
N GLU A 83 16.91 -6.30 0.51
CA GLU A 83 15.68 -6.91 0.99
C GLU A 83 14.78 -7.27 -0.21
N PRO A 84 14.03 -8.40 -0.18
CA PRO A 84 12.96 -8.66 -1.13
C PRO A 84 11.98 -7.49 -1.23
N LEU A 85 11.40 -7.32 -2.42
CA LEU A 85 10.54 -6.19 -2.74
C LEU A 85 9.29 -6.10 -1.85
N LEU A 86 8.75 -7.26 -1.41
CA LEU A 86 7.62 -7.37 -0.49
C LEU A 86 7.98 -7.24 1.01
N SER A 87 9.23 -6.90 1.34
CA SER A 87 9.77 -6.87 2.69
C SER A 87 9.79 -8.22 3.40
N GLU A 88 10.91 -8.56 4.03
CA GLU A 88 11.05 -9.76 4.86
C GLU A 88 10.14 -9.69 6.09
N ALA A 89 9.87 -8.49 6.60
CA ALA A 89 9.03 -8.28 7.77
C ALA A 89 7.58 -8.75 7.56
N HIS A 90 7.11 -8.79 6.31
CA HIS A 90 5.72 -9.12 5.97
C HIS A 90 5.59 -10.51 5.34
N TYR A 91 6.69 -11.24 5.17
CA TYR A 91 6.74 -12.57 4.56
C TYR A 91 5.72 -13.56 5.15
N SER A 92 5.66 -13.66 6.48
CA SER A 92 4.73 -14.59 7.16
C SER A 92 3.28 -14.27 6.83
N ALA A 93 2.92 -12.99 6.79
CA ALA A 93 1.56 -12.56 6.48
C ALA A 93 1.20 -12.83 5.01
N HIS A 94 2.11 -12.60 4.07
CA HIS A 94 1.91 -13.00 2.67
C HIS A 94 1.66 -14.50 2.51
N CYS A 95 2.43 -15.32 3.25
CA CYS A 95 2.26 -16.76 3.27
C CYS A 95 0.90 -17.19 3.86
N GLN A 96 0.45 -16.57 4.96
CA GLN A 96 -0.85 -16.85 5.55
C GLN A 96 -2.01 -16.47 4.63
N ILE A 97 -1.89 -15.36 3.89
CA ILE A 97 -2.89 -14.95 2.89
C ILE A 97 -2.98 -16.00 1.78
N ALA A 98 -1.84 -16.48 1.28
CA ALA A 98 -1.82 -17.51 0.24
C ALA A 98 -2.50 -18.82 0.70
N ASP A 99 -2.35 -19.19 1.97
CA ASP A 99 -2.94 -20.41 2.55
C ASP A 99 -4.44 -20.31 2.87
N MET A 100 -5.05 -19.11 2.77
CA MET A 100 -6.48 -18.94 3.07
C MET A 100 -7.37 -19.73 2.08
N MET A 101 -6.95 -19.83 0.82
CA MET A 101 -7.70 -20.51 -0.22
C MET A 101 -7.33 -21.99 -0.25
N LYS A 102 -8.30 -22.86 0.06
CA LYS A 102 -8.15 -24.32 0.01
C LYS A 102 -8.91 -24.89 -1.18
N ASP A 103 -8.36 -25.93 -1.79
CA ASP A 103 -8.91 -26.53 -3.01
C ASP A 103 -10.31 -27.12 -2.80
N ASP A 104 -10.55 -27.71 -1.62
CA ASP A 104 -11.81 -28.39 -1.23
C ASP A 104 -12.97 -27.46 -0.83
N MET A 105 -12.78 -26.13 -0.91
CA MET A 105 -13.83 -25.17 -0.52
C MET A 105 -14.98 -25.11 -1.52
N LEU A 106 -16.20 -24.89 -1.00
CA LEU A 106 -17.37 -24.61 -1.85
C LEU A 106 -17.18 -23.30 -2.64
N PRO A 107 -17.78 -23.14 -3.83
CA PRO A 107 -17.66 -21.93 -4.64
C PRO A 107 -18.04 -20.62 -3.91
N SER A 108 -19.09 -20.65 -3.09
CA SER A 108 -19.51 -19.50 -2.27
C SER A 108 -18.47 -19.10 -1.21
N GLN A 109 -17.78 -20.08 -0.62
CA GLN A 109 -16.69 -19.84 0.33
C GLN A 109 -15.45 -19.32 -0.38
N LYS A 110 -15.13 -19.84 -1.59
CA LYS A 110 -14.00 -19.37 -2.41
C LYS A 110 -14.11 -17.88 -2.73
N GLN A 111 -15.31 -17.40 -3.06
CA GLN A 111 -15.53 -15.97 -3.32
C GLN A 111 -15.27 -15.09 -2.08
N SER A 112 -15.84 -15.45 -0.92
CA SER A 112 -15.61 -14.71 0.33
C SER A 112 -14.14 -14.71 0.76
N VAL A 113 -13.46 -15.86 0.62
CA VAL A 113 -12.03 -15.99 0.90
C VAL A 113 -11.21 -15.13 -0.05
N PHE A 114 -11.53 -15.14 -1.34
CA PHE A 114 -10.86 -14.31 -2.34
C PHE A 114 -10.95 -12.82 -2.01
N GLU A 115 -12.14 -12.33 -1.64
CA GLU A 115 -12.34 -10.93 -1.23
C GLU A 115 -11.50 -10.58 0.02
N ARG A 116 -11.44 -11.50 0.98
CA ARG A 116 -10.59 -11.35 2.18
C ARG A 116 -9.11 -11.35 1.82
N GLN A 117 -8.66 -12.23 0.92
CA GLN A 117 -7.27 -12.27 0.43
C GLN A 117 -6.92 -10.96 -0.27
N LEU A 118 -7.79 -10.47 -1.14
CA LEU A 118 -7.59 -9.22 -1.87
C LEU A 118 -7.47 -8.04 -0.89
N LYS A 119 -8.40 -7.93 0.06
CA LYS A 119 -8.39 -6.87 1.07
C LYS A 119 -7.16 -6.93 1.97
N ALA A 120 -6.79 -8.10 2.47
CA ALA A 120 -5.60 -8.28 3.30
C ALA A 120 -4.32 -7.93 2.53
N THR A 121 -4.24 -8.33 1.25
CA THR A 121 -3.10 -8.01 0.39
C THR A 121 -3.00 -6.50 0.16
N LYS A 122 -4.09 -5.82 -0.18
CA LYS A 122 -4.12 -4.35 -0.34
C LYS A 122 -3.56 -3.64 0.90
N LEU A 123 -4.01 -4.06 2.09
CA LEU A 123 -3.53 -3.48 3.35
C LEU A 123 -2.05 -3.74 3.58
N LEU A 124 -1.54 -4.94 3.30
CA LEU A 124 -0.11 -5.24 3.39
C LEU A 124 0.73 -4.38 2.44
N LEU A 125 0.26 -4.18 1.20
CA LEU A 125 0.97 -3.36 0.22
C LEU A 125 1.09 -1.90 0.69
N LEU A 126 0.09 -1.36 1.40
CA LEU A 126 0.14 0.00 1.95
C LEU A 126 1.18 0.18 3.08
N LEU A 127 1.72 -0.91 3.63
CA LEU A 127 2.78 -0.87 4.64
C LEU A 127 4.18 -0.83 4.03
N LEU A 128 4.30 -1.06 2.72
CA LEU A 128 5.59 -1.03 2.03
C LEU A 128 6.14 0.41 1.95
N PRO A 129 7.48 0.56 1.97
CA PRO A 129 8.11 1.82 1.60
C PRO A 129 7.63 2.29 0.22
N VAL A 130 7.55 3.61 0.03
CA VAL A 130 6.98 4.23 -1.19
C VAL A 130 7.68 3.72 -2.45
N ASP A 131 9.02 3.65 -2.44
CA ASP A 131 9.79 3.18 -3.60
C ASP A 131 9.51 1.71 -3.93
N ASN A 132 9.44 0.84 -2.90
CA ASN A 132 9.09 -0.56 -3.05
C ASN A 132 7.68 -0.73 -3.62
N TYR A 133 6.72 0.02 -3.08
CA TYR A 133 5.33 0.00 -3.53
C TYR A 133 5.21 0.41 -5.01
N CYS A 134 5.87 1.51 -5.38
CA CYS A 134 5.87 1.99 -6.77
C CYS A 134 6.51 0.97 -7.72
N LEU A 135 7.71 0.48 -7.40
CA LEU A 135 8.40 -0.49 -8.25
C LEU A 135 7.58 -1.79 -8.39
N LEU A 136 7.03 -2.29 -7.29
CA LEU A 136 6.16 -3.48 -7.30
C LEU A 136 4.92 -3.25 -8.16
N LYS A 137 4.31 -2.07 -8.12
CA LYS A 137 3.17 -1.72 -8.97
C LYS A 137 3.50 -1.84 -10.44
N TYR A 138 4.55 -1.17 -10.90
CA TYR A 138 4.95 -1.20 -12.30
C TYR A 138 5.36 -2.62 -12.74
N LEU A 139 6.06 -3.36 -11.88
CA LEU A 139 6.43 -4.75 -12.15
C LEU A 139 5.19 -5.65 -12.29
N LEU A 140 4.25 -5.62 -11.34
CA LEU A 140 3.06 -6.47 -11.38
C LEU A 140 2.15 -6.12 -12.55
N LEU A 141 2.04 -4.84 -12.92
CA LEU A 141 1.30 -4.42 -14.11
C LEU A 141 1.95 -4.96 -15.40
N LEU A 142 3.29 -4.89 -15.52
CA LEU A 142 4.01 -5.50 -16.64
C LEU A 142 3.78 -7.02 -16.70
N LEU A 143 3.92 -7.73 -15.58
CA LEU A 143 3.71 -9.18 -15.54
C LEU A 143 2.26 -9.55 -15.87
N ASN A 144 1.30 -8.72 -15.45
CA ASN A 144 -0.10 -8.88 -15.81
C ASN A 144 -0.34 -8.65 -17.31
N GLN A 145 0.28 -7.65 -17.94
CA GLN A 145 0.22 -7.48 -19.39
C GLN A 145 0.80 -8.68 -20.14
N ILE A 146 1.94 -9.20 -19.68
CA ILE A 146 2.59 -10.36 -20.31
C ILE A 146 1.70 -11.60 -20.24
N GLN A 147 1.09 -11.92 -19.10
CA GLN A 147 0.23 -13.11 -19.03
C GLN A 147 -1.01 -12.99 -19.93
N HIS A 148 -1.51 -11.78 -20.22
CA HIS A 148 -2.61 -11.60 -21.17
C HIS A 148 -2.21 -11.92 -22.63
N CYS A 149 -0.92 -11.95 -22.93
CA CYS A 149 -0.36 -12.39 -24.22
C CYS A 149 0.14 -13.85 -24.20
N GLN A 150 -0.26 -14.67 -23.21
CA GLN A 150 0.22 -16.04 -23.01
C GLN A 150 0.08 -16.96 -24.23
N GLU A 151 -0.89 -16.72 -25.11
CA GLU A 151 -1.06 -17.48 -26.34
C GLU A 151 0.15 -17.37 -27.28
N GLN A 152 0.79 -16.19 -27.31
CA GLN A 152 1.98 -15.93 -28.14
C GLN A 152 3.26 -16.17 -27.34
N ASN A 153 3.36 -15.60 -26.13
CA ASN A 153 4.60 -15.64 -25.38
C ASN A 153 4.81 -16.93 -24.54
N LYS A 154 3.77 -17.75 -24.35
CA LYS A 154 3.76 -19.00 -23.57
C LYS A 154 4.01 -18.83 -22.06
N MET A 155 3.84 -17.61 -21.54
CA MET A 155 4.06 -17.27 -20.13
C MET A 155 2.73 -17.03 -19.41
N THR A 156 2.23 -18.05 -18.73
CA THR A 156 1.09 -17.93 -17.81
C THR A 156 1.48 -17.17 -16.54
N SER A 157 0.51 -16.68 -15.76
CA SER A 157 0.80 -16.07 -14.46
C SER A 157 1.50 -17.02 -13.48
N GLU A 158 1.21 -18.32 -13.53
CA GLU A 158 1.91 -19.34 -12.74
C GLU A 158 3.38 -19.48 -13.16
N ASN A 159 3.65 -19.51 -14.47
CA ASN A 159 5.02 -19.58 -15.00
C ASN A 159 5.82 -18.34 -14.60
N LEU A 160 5.23 -17.14 -14.70
CA LEU A 160 5.87 -15.91 -14.24
C LEU A 160 6.09 -15.93 -12.72
N ALA A 161 5.10 -16.38 -11.95
CA ALA A 161 5.19 -16.42 -10.50
C ALA A 161 6.32 -17.32 -10.00
N THR A 162 6.52 -18.49 -10.60
CA THR A 162 7.65 -19.37 -10.24
C THR A 162 9.01 -18.71 -10.50
N LEU A 163 9.14 -17.95 -11.60
CA LEU A 163 10.37 -17.23 -11.93
C LEU A 163 10.63 -16.03 -11.00
N PHE A 164 9.57 -15.36 -10.54
CA PHE A 164 9.68 -14.13 -9.75
C PHE A 164 9.59 -14.33 -8.23
N ALA A 165 9.02 -15.43 -7.74
CA ALA A 165 8.98 -15.78 -6.32
C ALA A 165 10.33 -15.64 -5.60
N PRO A 166 11.46 -16.17 -6.10
CA PRO A 166 12.74 -16.02 -5.41
C PRO A 166 13.22 -14.56 -5.34
N HIS A 167 12.77 -13.71 -6.25
CA HIS A 167 13.21 -12.32 -6.36
C HIS A 167 12.34 -11.34 -5.57
N ILE A 168 11.02 -11.59 -5.52
CA ILE A 168 10.04 -10.64 -4.95
C ILE A 168 9.75 -10.90 -3.47
N ILE A 169 9.65 -12.17 -3.04
CA ILE A 169 9.13 -12.52 -1.69
C ILE A 169 10.12 -13.30 -0.82
N CYS A 170 11.08 -14.01 -1.40
CA CYS A 170 11.97 -14.89 -0.63
C CYS A 170 12.95 -14.10 0.27
N PRO A 171 12.94 -14.34 1.61
CA PRO A 171 13.89 -13.74 2.53
C PRO A 171 15.34 -14.17 2.22
N ARG A 172 16.29 -13.24 2.28
CA ARG A 172 17.68 -13.45 1.84
C ARG A 172 18.46 -14.45 2.69
N LYS A 173 18.11 -14.59 3.98
CA LYS A 173 18.76 -15.50 4.94
C LYS A 173 18.05 -16.85 5.08
N MET A 174 17.09 -17.15 4.21
CA MET A 174 16.32 -18.40 4.27
C MET A 174 17.19 -19.59 3.88
N THR A 175 17.10 -20.70 4.64
CA THR A 175 17.86 -21.91 4.32
C THR A 175 17.29 -22.59 3.06
N PRO A 176 18.13 -23.29 2.26
CA PRO A 176 17.68 -23.96 1.04
C PRO A 176 16.55 -24.98 1.27
N GLU A 177 16.53 -25.63 2.43
CA GLU A 177 15.51 -26.62 2.80
C GLU A 177 14.13 -25.97 2.99
N VAL A 178 14.07 -24.89 3.78
CA VAL A 178 12.81 -24.17 4.02
C VAL A 178 12.35 -23.47 2.74
N LEU A 179 13.29 -22.97 1.92
CA LEU A 179 12.97 -22.40 0.60
C LEU A 179 12.24 -23.43 -0.26
N LYS A 180 12.77 -24.66 -0.39
CA LYS A 180 12.11 -25.73 -1.16
C LYS A 180 10.70 -26.04 -0.64
N GLN A 181 10.53 -26.14 0.69
CA GLN A 181 9.23 -26.45 1.30
C GLN A 181 8.20 -25.35 1.10
N SER A 182 8.62 -24.09 1.12
CA SER A 182 7.72 -22.92 1.00
C SER A 182 7.59 -22.36 -0.41
N PHE A 183 8.38 -22.85 -1.37
CA PHE A 183 8.42 -22.33 -2.73
C PHE A 183 7.05 -22.34 -3.41
N SER A 184 6.30 -23.45 -3.29
CA SER A 184 4.94 -23.55 -3.84
C SER A 184 4.02 -22.46 -3.28
N ARG A 185 4.09 -22.19 -1.98
CA ARG A 185 3.31 -21.13 -1.33
C ARG A 185 3.73 -19.73 -1.81
N MET A 186 5.04 -19.49 -1.93
CA MET A 186 5.56 -18.22 -2.47
C MET A 186 5.10 -18.00 -3.91
N ALA A 187 5.19 -19.02 -4.77
CA ALA A 187 4.72 -18.95 -6.15
C ALA A 187 3.20 -18.70 -6.21
N LYS A 188 2.39 -19.37 -5.39
CA LYS A 188 0.94 -19.09 -5.30
C LYS A 188 0.66 -17.64 -4.91
N CYS A 189 1.41 -17.09 -3.95
CA CYS A 189 1.29 -15.69 -3.55
C CYS A 189 1.58 -14.73 -4.72
N ILE A 190 2.69 -14.93 -5.44
CA ILE A 190 3.04 -14.08 -6.59
C ILE A 190 2.04 -14.25 -7.74
N ALA A 191 1.54 -15.46 -8.00
CA ALA A 191 0.52 -15.69 -9.02
C ALA A 191 -0.77 -14.92 -8.71
N PHE A 192 -1.21 -14.96 -7.44
CA PHE A 192 -2.35 -14.15 -6.98
C PHE A 192 -2.12 -12.65 -7.19
N LEU A 193 -0.91 -12.16 -6.92
CA LEU A 193 -0.55 -10.76 -7.15
C LEU A 193 -0.59 -10.38 -8.64
N ILE A 194 -0.06 -11.22 -9.52
CA ILE A 194 -0.04 -10.99 -10.97
C ILE A 194 -1.46 -10.98 -11.53
N ASN A 195 -2.30 -11.94 -11.12
CA ASN A 195 -3.67 -12.05 -11.60
C ASN A 195 -4.55 -10.85 -11.20
N ASN A 196 -4.26 -10.23 -10.05
CA ASN A 196 -5.05 -9.14 -9.49
C ASN A 196 -4.35 -7.78 -9.54
N ALA A 197 -3.27 -7.65 -10.33
CA ALA A 197 -2.41 -6.47 -10.33
C ALA A 197 -3.17 -5.15 -10.49
N ILE A 198 -4.20 -5.10 -11.35
CA ILE A 198 -4.98 -3.89 -11.63
C ILE A 198 -5.75 -3.42 -10.40
N SER A 199 -6.36 -4.33 -9.65
CA SER A 199 -7.23 -4.00 -8.51
C SER A 199 -6.47 -3.82 -7.20
N LEU A 200 -5.22 -4.32 -7.09
CA LEU A 200 -4.43 -4.33 -5.87
C LEU A 200 -3.94 -2.96 -5.40
N PHE A 201 -3.74 -2.01 -6.31
CA PHE A 201 -3.17 -0.70 -5.99
C PHE A 201 -4.24 0.38 -5.72
N GLU A 202 -5.50 -0.02 -5.64
CA GLU A 202 -6.59 0.83 -5.17
C GLU A 202 -6.84 0.59 -3.68
N PRO A 203 -6.80 1.63 -2.83
CA PRO A 203 -7.02 1.47 -1.39
C PRO A 203 -8.44 0.95 -1.12
N PRO A 204 -8.65 0.09 -0.10
CA PRO A 204 -9.99 -0.36 0.29
C PRO A 204 -10.90 0.82 0.62
N LYS A 205 -12.14 0.82 0.10
CA LYS A 205 -13.08 1.94 0.26
C LYS A 205 -13.37 2.24 1.73
N GLU A 206 -13.48 1.21 2.54
CA GLU A 206 -13.70 1.35 4.00
C GLU A 206 -12.54 2.12 4.66
N LEU A 207 -11.29 1.82 4.28
CA LEU A 207 -10.13 2.54 4.82
C LEU A 207 -10.13 4.00 4.40
N VAL A 208 -10.48 4.29 3.14
CA VAL A 208 -10.60 5.67 2.65
C VAL A 208 -11.65 6.44 3.46
N GLN A 209 -12.81 5.82 3.72
CA GLN A 209 -13.86 6.43 4.55
C GLN A 209 -13.39 6.71 5.98
N ASP A 210 -12.73 5.74 6.61
CA ASP A 210 -12.20 5.90 7.98
C ASP A 210 -11.16 7.02 8.06
N VAL A 211 -10.24 7.10 7.09
CA VAL A 211 -9.26 8.20 6.99
C VAL A 211 -9.94 9.54 6.78
N LEU A 212 -10.98 9.61 5.93
CA LEU A 212 -11.74 10.85 5.72
C LEU A 212 -12.47 11.30 6.99
N ILE A 213 -13.03 10.37 7.77
CA ILE A 213 -13.66 10.66 9.06
C ILE A 213 -12.60 11.19 10.03
N TYR A 214 -11.48 10.49 10.18
CA TYR A 214 -10.38 10.89 11.05
C TYR A 214 -9.83 12.28 10.71
N LEU A 215 -9.61 12.57 9.41
CA LEU A 215 -9.14 13.87 8.96
C LEU A 215 -10.16 14.98 9.19
N LYS A 216 -11.46 14.70 9.06
CA LYS A 216 -12.52 15.65 9.42
C LYS A 216 -12.45 15.94 10.92
N GLU A 217 -12.35 14.93 11.76
CA GLU A 217 -12.26 15.10 13.22
C GLU A 217 -11.03 15.89 13.65
N MET A 218 -9.86 15.63 13.06
CA MET A 218 -8.64 16.42 13.31
C MET A 218 -8.80 17.89 12.88
N LYS A 219 -9.48 18.17 11.76
CA LYS A 219 -9.80 19.55 11.35
C LYS A 219 -10.75 20.21 12.35
N TYR A 220 -11.76 19.48 12.84
CA TYR A 220 -12.66 19.98 13.87
C TYR A 220 -11.92 20.25 15.18
N GLU A 221 -11.00 19.38 15.62
CA GLU A 221 -10.19 19.61 16.82
C GLU A 221 -9.21 20.78 16.67
N GLY A 222 -8.60 20.95 15.49
CA GLY A 222 -7.76 22.12 15.19
C GLY A 222 -8.56 23.44 15.16
N ILE A 223 -9.82 23.40 14.73
CA ILE A 223 -10.75 24.55 14.78
C ILE A 223 -11.24 24.79 16.22
N LEU A 224 -11.56 23.75 16.98
CA LEU A 224 -11.98 23.83 18.39
C LEU A 224 -10.85 24.32 19.30
N GLN A 225 -9.58 24.02 19.00
CA GLN A 225 -8.45 24.60 19.74
C GLN A 225 -8.25 26.10 19.45
N SER A 226 -8.81 26.63 18.35
CA SER A 226 -8.82 28.07 18.05
C SER A 226 -10.07 28.80 18.55
N SER A 227 -11.06 28.07 19.06
CA SER A 227 -12.32 28.60 19.58
C SER A 227 -12.38 28.36 21.08
N ASP A 228 -12.17 29.43 21.85
CA ASP A 228 -12.34 29.46 23.29
C ASP A 228 -13.63 28.75 23.79
N LYS A 229 -13.42 27.86 24.77
CA LYS A 229 -14.32 27.39 25.85
C LYS A 229 -15.40 26.32 25.58
N GLU A 230 -15.29 25.26 26.39
CA GLU A 230 -16.31 24.37 26.97
C GLU A 230 -17.30 23.63 26.04
N SER A 231 -17.03 22.34 25.75
CA SER A 231 -18.09 21.35 25.57
C SER A 231 -17.61 19.90 25.76
N PRO A 232 -18.46 18.96 26.25
CA PRO A 232 -18.02 17.77 26.94
C PRO A 232 -17.78 16.53 26.07
N VAL A 233 -16.73 15.79 26.47
CA VAL A 233 -16.38 14.37 26.30
C VAL A 233 -17.05 13.59 25.15
N LYS A 234 -16.27 13.29 24.11
CA LYS A 234 -16.57 12.28 23.08
C LYS A 234 -16.20 10.87 23.55
N THR A 235 -17.17 9.97 23.63
CA THR A 235 -16.94 8.53 23.80
C THR A 235 -16.83 7.89 22.42
N LEU A 236 -15.64 7.45 22.00
CA LEU A 236 -15.46 6.66 20.77
C LEU A 236 -15.17 5.18 21.09
N VAL A 237 -16.07 4.33 20.61
CA VAL A 237 -15.92 2.88 20.50
C VAL A 237 -14.99 2.60 19.32
N THR A 238 -13.84 1.96 19.56
CA THR A 238 -12.83 1.67 18.52
C THR A 238 -12.98 0.24 18.01
N PHE A 239 -12.98 0.10 16.67
CA PHE A 239 -12.66 -1.02 15.73
C PHE A 239 -12.75 -2.52 16.11
N CYS A 240 -12.87 -2.95 17.37
CA CYS A 240 -12.87 -4.38 17.73
C CYS A 240 -14.27 -4.97 18.02
N GLU A 241 -15.34 -4.19 17.98
CA GLU A 241 -16.68 -4.65 18.43
C GLU A 241 -17.73 -4.81 17.32
N ARG A 242 -17.40 -4.52 16.05
CA ARG A 242 -18.40 -4.60 14.96
C ARG A 242 -18.77 -6.02 14.52
N THR A 243 -18.09 -7.07 14.98
CA THR A 243 -18.39 -8.45 14.53
C THR A 243 -19.48 -9.17 15.34
N ASN A 244 -20.16 -8.50 16.29
CA ASN A 244 -21.24 -9.13 17.05
C ASN A 244 -22.63 -8.47 16.86
N MET A 245 -22.82 -7.62 15.84
CA MET A 245 -24.04 -6.82 15.71
C MET A 245 -25.09 -7.40 14.73
N GLU A 246 -25.05 -8.71 14.44
CA GLU A 246 -26.12 -9.38 13.68
C GLU A 246 -27.03 -10.29 14.53
N VAL A 247 -26.86 -10.34 15.86
CA VAL A 247 -27.81 -11.09 16.69
C VAL A 247 -28.07 -10.36 18.01
N SER A 248 -29.35 -10.10 18.27
CA SER A 248 -29.97 -9.72 19.56
C SER A 248 -30.24 -8.22 19.81
N ALA A 249 -31.51 -7.86 19.63
CA ALA A 249 -32.14 -6.73 20.30
C ALA A 249 -32.26 -7.03 21.81
N PRO A 250 -31.51 -6.30 22.66
CA PRO A 250 -32.14 -5.54 23.75
C PRO A 250 -31.50 -4.16 24.01
N ALA A 251 -30.37 -3.83 23.36
CA ALA A 251 -29.62 -2.58 23.60
C ALA A 251 -30.37 -1.31 23.14
N ASN A 252 -31.28 -1.43 22.18
CA ASN A 252 -32.06 -0.30 21.67
C ASN A 252 -33.14 0.19 22.64
N TYR A 253 -33.68 -0.68 23.50
CA TYR A 253 -34.71 -0.28 24.48
C TYR A 253 -34.10 0.56 25.61
N THR A 254 -32.98 0.09 26.17
CA THR A 254 -32.28 0.78 27.27
C THR A 254 -31.74 2.14 26.83
N ASN A 255 -31.13 2.21 25.65
CA ASN A 255 -30.60 3.47 25.13
C ASN A 255 -31.72 4.48 24.82
N LYS A 256 -32.86 4.00 24.32
CA LYS A 256 -34.05 4.84 24.10
C LYS A 256 -34.64 5.36 25.41
N ALA A 257 -34.82 4.49 26.41
CA ALA A 257 -35.35 4.88 27.71
C ALA A 257 -34.43 5.87 28.45
N LEU A 258 -33.11 5.71 28.34
CA LEU A 258 -32.15 6.67 28.89
C LEU A 258 -32.26 8.03 28.22
N ALA A 259 -32.33 8.09 26.90
CA ALA A 259 -32.49 9.34 26.15
C ALA A 259 -33.79 10.09 26.53
N GLU A 260 -34.90 9.38 26.68
CA GLU A 260 -36.18 9.94 27.11
C GLU A 260 -36.10 10.52 28.54
N LEU A 261 -35.36 9.86 29.45
CA LEU A 261 -35.21 10.30 30.83
C LEU A 261 -34.36 11.58 30.94
N TYR A 262 -33.29 11.70 30.15
CA TYR A 262 -32.50 12.93 30.06
C TYR A 262 -33.32 14.09 29.49
N ALA A 263 -34.07 13.86 28.41
CA ALA A 263 -34.94 14.89 27.82
C ALA A 263 -36.02 15.38 28.81
N TYR A 264 -36.59 14.47 29.60
CA TYR A 264 -37.55 14.84 30.64
C TYR A 264 -36.92 15.73 31.72
N VAL A 265 -35.73 15.37 32.22
CA VAL A 265 -35.03 16.16 33.26
C VAL A 265 -34.67 17.57 32.75
N GLU A 266 -34.32 17.71 31.47
CA GLU A 266 -34.06 19.01 30.85
C GLU A 266 -35.30 19.89 30.72
N SER A 267 -36.44 19.28 30.38
CA SER A 267 -37.74 19.97 30.24
C SER A 267 -38.33 20.51 31.56
N LEU A 268 -37.82 20.05 32.72
CA LEU A 268 -38.31 20.52 34.01
C LEU A 268 -37.90 21.99 34.27
N PRO A 269 -38.77 22.80 34.91
CA PRO A 269 -38.40 24.13 35.38
C PRO A 269 -37.27 24.05 36.42
N ASN A 270 -36.47 25.12 36.53
CA ASN A 270 -35.30 25.17 37.41
C ASN A 270 -35.71 25.14 38.89
N SER A 271 -35.94 23.93 39.40
CA SER A 271 -36.37 23.61 40.75
C SER A 271 -35.29 22.85 41.51
N THR A 272 -35.36 22.86 42.83
CA THR A 272 -34.51 22.02 43.70
C THR A 272 -34.62 20.52 43.34
N LYS A 273 -35.78 20.08 42.82
CA LYS A 273 -35.98 18.72 42.29
C LYS A 273 -35.14 18.44 41.05
N LYS A 274 -35.06 19.37 40.09
CA LYS A 274 -34.24 19.24 38.87
C LYS A 274 -32.76 19.12 39.21
N ARG A 275 -32.25 19.96 40.13
CA ARG A 275 -30.85 19.91 40.58
C ARG A 275 -30.49 18.59 41.24
N LYS A 276 -31.40 18.02 42.06
CA LYS A 276 -31.18 16.70 42.69
C LYS A 276 -31.13 15.56 41.67
N LEU A 277 -31.98 15.60 40.64
CA LEU A 277 -32.00 14.59 39.57
C LEU A 277 -30.74 14.65 38.71
N ILE A 278 -30.29 15.85 38.33
CA ILE A 278 -29.04 16.04 37.61
C ILE A 278 -27.85 15.54 38.43
N LYS A 279 -27.83 15.84 39.74
CA LYS A 279 -26.77 15.36 40.63
C LYS A 279 -26.71 13.83 40.71
N LYS A 280 -27.85 13.15 40.81
CA LYS A 280 -27.91 11.68 40.78
C LYS A 280 -27.46 11.09 39.44
N LEU A 281 -27.86 11.71 38.32
CA LEU A 281 -27.40 11.28 36.99
C LEU A 281 -25.89 11.47 36.82
N GLN A 282 -25.32 12.52 37.40
CA GLN A 282 -23.87 12.74 37.39
C GLN A 282 -23.15 11.76 38.31
N GLU A 283 -23.67 11.51 39.52
CA GLU A 283 -23.11 10.56 40.50
C GLU A 283 -22.99 9.14 39.90
N GLU A 284 -24.06 8.62 39.29
CA GLU A 284 -24.08 7.29 38.64
C GLU A 284 -23.14 7.21 37.42
N ASN A 285 -22.93 8.32 36.70
CA ASN A 285 -21.98 8.36 35.57
C ASN A 285 -20.51 8.52 36.01
N THR A 286 -20.26 9.04 37.22
CA THR A 286 -18.90 9.19 37.77
C THR A 286 -18.31 7.91 38.37
N GLU A 287 -19.13 6.90 38.69
CA GLU A 287 -18.62 5.65 39.29
C GLU A 287 -17.80 4.78 38.32
N VAL A 288 -17.71 5.11 37.03
CA VAL A 288 -16.87 4.39 36.05
C VAL A 288 -15.37 4.76 36.13
N SER A 289 -14.94 5.66 37.02
CA SER A 289 -13.51 6.06 37.13
C SER A 289 -12.76 5.65 38.39
N THR A 290 -13.35 4.98 39.38
CA THR A 290 -12.58 4.33 40.46
C THR A 290 -13.35 3.16 41.09
N GLU A 291 -13.33 1.98 40.48
CA GLU A 291 -13.84 0.78 41.16
C GLU A 291 -12.81 0.22 42.15
N LYS A 292 -13.10 0.39 43.45
CA LYS A 292 -12.68 -0.56 44.49
C LYS A 292 -13.42 -1.87 44.25
N VAL A 293 -12.75 -2.82 43.60
CA VAL A 293 -13.26 -4.18 43.39
C VAL A 293 -13.50 -4.88 44.73
N LYS A 294 -14.77 -5.09 45.09
CA LYS A 294 -15.14 -6.23 45.96
C LYS A 294 -15.04 -7.50 45.09
N LYS A 295 -14.19 -8.41 45.54
CA LYS A 295 -13.81 -9.66 44.87
C LYS A 295 -15.04 -10.51 44.53
N HIS A 296 -15.16 -10.89 43.27
CA HIS A 296 -15.55 -12.26 42.91
C HIS A 296 -14.54 -12.82 41.90
N VAL A 297 -14.08 -14.03 42.20
CA VAL A 297 -12.99 -14.76 41.53
C VAL A 297 -13.54 -15.52 40.33
N ARG A 298 -13.05 -15.26 39.11
CA ARG A 298 -12.61 -16.31 38.16
C ARG A 298 -11.89 -15.77 36.90
N SER A 299 -10.68 -16.32 36.73
CA SER A 299 -9.78 -16.40 35.56
C SER A 299 -9.38 -15.15 34.76
N ARG A 300 -8.08 -14.87 34.85
CA ARG A 300 -7.26 -13.90 34.10
C ARG A 300 -7.16 -14.28 32.62
N SER A 301 -7.33 -13.30 31.73
CA SER A 301 -6.93 -13.38 30.32
C SER A 301 -5.63 -12.60 30.06
N VAL A 302 -4.76 -13.19 29.26
CA VAL A 302 -3.34 -12.87 29.00
C VAL A 302 -3.11 -11.50 28.33
N GLY A 303 -4.16 -10.80 27.89
CA GLY A 303 -4.06 -9.52 27.16
C GLY A 303 -3.49 -8.32 27.94
N ASN A 304 -3.58 -8.33 29.28
CA ASN A 304 -3.15 -7.20 30.11
C ASN A 304 -1.62 -7.11 30.36
N ALA A 305 -0.86 -8.13 29.96
CA ALA A 305 0.60 -8.11 30.06
C ALA A 305 1.26 -7.35 28.89
N ILE A 306 0.66 -7.39 27.69
CA ILE A 306 1.24 -6.83 26.47
C ILE A 306 1.10 -5.30 26.43
N LYS A 307 -0.02 -4.77 26.92
CA LYS A 307 -0.31 -3.32 26.92
C LYS A 307 0.68 -2.50 27.77
N ARG A 308 1.27 -3.10 28.81
CA ARG A 308 2.23 -2.41 29.68
C ARG A 308 3.65 -2.37 29.13
N HIS A 309 3.98 -3.22 28.15
CA HIS A 309 5.32 -3.24 27.58
C HIS A 309 5.52 -2.24 26.43
N LEU A 310 4.45 -1.88 25.72
CA LEU A 310 4.50 -0.97 24.56
C LEU A 310 4.52 0.52 24.95
N LEU A 311 4.14 0.87 26.18
CA LEU A 311 3.99 2.27 26.61
C LEU A 311 5.23 2.89 27.28
N LYS A 312 6.39 2.19 27.31
CA LYS A 312 7.59 2.69 28.00
C LYS A 312 8.72 3.26 27.12
N ASN A 313 8.65 3.18 25.79
CA ASN A 313 9.76 3.64 24.92
C ASN A 313 9.35 4.71 23.91
N SER A 314 8.90 5.89 24.37
CA SER A 314 8.73 7.05 23.47
C SER A 314 9.08 8.37 24.13
N HIS A 315 10.38 8.55 24.37
CA HIS A 315 11.02 9.86 24.45
C HIS A 315 12.28 9.88 23.58
N LYS A 316 12.11 10.19 22.29
CA LYS A 316 13.07 10.97 21.49
C LYS A 316 12.35 11.50 20.25
N LYS A 317 12.54 12.80 20.00
CA LYS A 317 11.76 13.66 19.10
C LYS A 317 12.73 14.31 18.10
N LYS A 318 12.15 14.74 16.97
CA LYS A 318 12.66 15.64 15.90
C LYS A 318 13.46 14.97 14.79
N ASP A 319 12.74 14.72 13.68
CA ASP A 319 13.16 14.84 12.27
C ASP A 319 11.99 14.53 11.30
N GLU A 320 10.82 14.14 11.83
CA GLU A 320 9.67 13.63 11.08
C GLU A 320 8.63 14.67 10.61
N LEU A 321 9.01 15.94 10.46
CA LEU A 321 8.07 17.03 10.12
C LEU A 321 8.05 17.41 8.63
N ASP A 322 9.11 17.12 7.86
CA ASP A 322 9.13 17.39 6.41
C ASP A 322 8.45 16.31 5.57
N TYR A 323 8.32 15.08 6.09
CA TYR A 323 7.73 13.96 5.34
C TYR A 323 6.19 14.01 5.31
N ARG A 324 5.57 14.65 6.31
CA ARG A 324 4.10 14.72 6.45
C ARG A 324 3.42 15.65 5.44
N HIS A 325 4.13 16.65 4.92
CA HIS A 325 3.59 17.54 3.90
C HIS A 325 3.55 16.89 2.51
N SER A 326 4.48 15.98 2.19
CA SER A 326 4.49 15.22 0.92
C SER A 326 3.30 14.24 0.79
N ALA A 327 2.94 13.56 1.89
CA ALA A 327 1.79 12.66 1.92
C ALA A 327 0.44 13.41 1.76
N TYR A 328 0.36 14.64 2.26
CA TYR A 328 -0.82 15.50 2.13
C TYR A 328 -1.04 15.96 0.69
N ASP A 329 0.03 16.36 0.00
CA ASP A 329 -0.03 16.79 -1.40
C ASP A 329 -0.33 15.63 -2.37
N MET A 330 0.14 14.41 -2.07
CA MET A 330 -0.23 13.20 -2.82
C MET A 330 -1.71 12.82 -2.66
N ALA A 331 -2.27 12.94 -1.46
CA ALA A 331 -3.70 12.66 -1.24
C ALA A 331 -4.60 13.64 -2.02
N LEU A 332 -4.20 14.92 -2.11
CA LEU A 332 -4.90 15.95 -2.87
C LEU A 332 -4.76 15.77 -4.39
N SER A 333 -3.61 15.31 -4.89
CA SER A 333 -3.43 15.04 -6.33
C SER A 333 -4.21 13.81 -6.81
N VAL A 334 -4.31 12.78 -5.97
CA VAL A 334 -5.13 11.58 -6.24
C VAL A 334 -6.62 11.95 -6.27
N SER A 335 -7.07 12.80 -5.33
CA SER A 335 -8.44 13.29 -5.29
C SER A 335 -8.84 14.05 -6.57
N LYS A 336 -7.96 14.93 -7.08
CA LYS A 336 -8.19 15.68 -8.34
C LYS A 336 -8.12 14.83 -9.60
N SER A 337 -7.39 13.70 -9.56
CA SER A 337 -7.26 12.81 -10.71
C SER A 337 -8.49 11.92 -10.91
N ILE A 338 -9.22 11.61 -9.82
CA ILE A 338 -10.41 10.74 -9.86
C ILE A 338 -11.63 11.47 -10.45
N GLU A 339 -11.71 12.80 -10.34
CA GLU A 339 -12.80 13.59 -10.93
C GLU A 339 -12.68 13.79 -12.46
N THR A 340 -11.53 13.48 -13.07
CA THR A 340 -11.29 13.73 -14.51
C THR A 340 -11.20 12.48 -15.39
N THR A 341 -11.33 11.28 -14.83
CA THR A 341 -11.35 10.03 -15.61
C THR A 341 -12.64 9.24 -15.41
N SER A 342 -13.74 9.77 -15.95
CA SER A 342 -14.90 8.95 -16.30
C SER A 342 -14.64 8.31 -17.67
N PHE A 343 -13.95 7.18 -17.70
CA PHE A 343 -13.83 6.37 -18.92
C PHE A 343 -15.10 5.52 -19.06
N LYS A 344 -15.95 5.91 -20.00
CA LYS A 344 -17.06 5.09 -20.52
C LYS A 344 -16.48 3.89 -21.26
N SER A 345 -16.90 2.69 -20.86
CA SER A 345 -16.71 1.45 -21.60
C SER A 345 -17.48 1.47 -22.92
N LYS A 346 -16.82 1.29 -24.07
CA LYS A 346 -17.46 0.86 -25.31
C LYS A 346 -16.60 -0.13 -26.10
N SER A 347 -17.34 -1.04 -26.72
CA SER A 347 -16.98 -2.19 -27.55
C SER A 347 -16.02 -1.88 -28.68
N TYR A 348 -15.17 -2.85 -29.01
CA TYR A 348 -14.30 -2.83 -30.19
C TYR A 348 -15.13 -3.05 -31.46
N ASP A 349 -15.05 -2.11 -32.41
CA ASP A 349 -15.25 -2.32 -33.85
C ASP A 349 -14.44 -1.26 -34.62
N ALA A 350 -14.05 -1.62 -35.84
CA ALA A 350 -12.91 -1.10 -36.60
C ALA A 350 -13.04 0.32 -37.22
N LEU A 351 -11.86 0.82 -37.63
CA LEU A 351 -11.53 1.85 -38.65
C LEU A 351 -11.13 3.29 -38.21
N ASP A 352 -9.87 3.59 -38.55
CA ASP A 352 -9.26 4.83 -39.09
C ASP A 352 -9.27 6.19 -38.38
N LEU A 353 -8.05 6.77 -38.37
CA LEU A 353 -7.66 8.20 -38.34
C LEU A 353 -7.87 8.98 -37.03
N GLU A 354 -6.77 9.27 -36.32
CA GLU A 354 -6.00 10.53 -36.42
C GLU A 354 -5.13 10.78 -35.17
N VAL A 355 -3.87 11.12 -35.43
CA VAL A 355 -2.89 11.54 -34.43
C VAL A 355 -3.23 12.95 -33.95
N LYS A 356 -3.52 13.12 -32.66
CA LYS A 356 -3.08 14.28 -31.83
C LYS A 356 -3.61 14.19 -30.40
N GLU A 357 -2.78 13.70 -29.48
CA GLU A 357 -2.63 14.30 -28.15
C GLU A 357 -1.17 14.16 -27.71
N PRO A 358 -0.50 15.25 -27.28
CA PRO A 358 0.87 15.16 -26.78
C PRO A 358 0.86 14.49 -25.40
N SER A 359 1.63 13.41 -25.28
CA SER A 359 1.87 12.70 -24.01
C SER A 359 2.25 13.67 -22.90
N LYS A 360 1.60 13.54 -21.73
CA LYS A 360 1.90 14.26 -20.47
C LYS A 360 3.39 14.22 -20.09
N PHE A 361 4.16 13.30 -20.65
CA PHE A 361 5.61 13.23 -20.54
C PHE A 361 6.35 14.45 -21.14
N ALA A 362 5.81 15.09 -22.18
CA ALA A 362 6.41 16.28 -22.79
C ALA A 362 6.31 17.53 -21.90
N GLU A 363 5.28 17.63 -21.07
CA GLU A 363 5.12 18.71 -20.08
C GLU A 363 6.04 18.52 -18.88
N ILE A 364 6.23 17.28 -18.44
CA ILE A 364 7.17 16.94 -17.37
C ILE A 364 8.62 17.24 -17.81
N LYS A 365 8.98 16.93 -19.05
CA LYS A 365 10.31 17.27 -19.61
C LYS A 365 10.55 18.78 -19.69
N LYS A 366 9.52 19.58 -20.04
CA LYS A 366 9.61 21.06 -20.05
C LYS A 366 9.71 21.67 -18.65
N SER A 367 9.05 21.07 -17.66
CA SER A 367 9.13 21.48 -16.25
C SER A 367 10.55 21.32 -15.70
N ILE A 368 11.18 20.16 -15.97
CA ILE A 368 12.54 19.82 -15.50
C ILE A 368 13.61 20.69 -16.19
N LEU A 369 13.46 21.00 -17.48
CA LEU A 369 14.40 21.89 -18.18
C LEU A 369 14.30 23.36 -17.72
N ARG A 370 13.17 23.79 -17.15
CA ARG A 370 12.99 25.15 -16.62
C ARG A 370 13.59 25.33 -15.23
N SER A 371 13.62 24.28 -14.40
CA SER A 371 14.22 24.34 -13.05
C SER A 371 15.76 24.35 -13.09
N SER A 372 16.39 23.72 -14.09
CA SER A 372 17.86 23.69 -14.23
C SER A 372 18.50 25.01 -14.70
N ARG A 373 17.72 26.01 -15.16
CA ARG A 373 18.27 27.33 -15.57
C ARG A 373 18.34 28.38 -14.46
N LYS A 374 17.92 28.07 -13.22
CA LYS A 374 17.85 29.07 -12.13
C LYS A 374 18.99 29.02 -11.09
N LYS A 375 20.04 28.23 -11.30
CA LYS A 375 21.23 28.25 -10.43
C LYS A 375 22.52 28.23 -11.24
N MET A 376 22.95 29.40 -11.71
CA MET A 376 24.36 29.69 -11.93
C MET A 376 24.65 31.08 -11.34
N PRO A 377 25.53 31.21 -10.34
CA PRO A 377 26.04 32.51 -9.91
C PRO A 377 26.95 33.07 -11.01
N LYS A 378 26.80 34.37 -11.31
CA LYS A 378 27.68 35.11 -12.22
C LYS A 378 29.10 35.10 -11.64
N LEU A 379 30.07 34.59 -12.39
CA LEU A 379 31.49 34.85 -12.11
C LEU A 379 31.79 36.32 -12.44
N GLU A 380 32.21 37.08 -11.44
CA GLU A 380 32.92 38.34 -11.60
C GLU A 380 34.30 38.07 -12.24
N LYS A 381 34.67 38.90 -13.22
CA LYS A 381 36.00 38.92 -13.83
C LYS A 381 36.97 39.65 -12.89
N PRO A 382 38.23 39.20 -12.75
CA PRO A 382 39.24 39.99 -12.07
C PRO A 382 39.74 41.11 -12.99
N ASP A 383 39.93 42.29 -12.39
CA ASP A 383 40.58 43.45 -13.01
C ASP A 383 42.05 43.14 -13.35
N GLY A 384 42.44 43.53 -14.56
CA GLY A 384 43.79 43.51 -15.10
C GLY A 384 43.85 44.33 -16.37
#